data_AF-C5NN22-F1
#
_entry.id   AF-C5NN22-F1
#
_cell.length_a   1.000
_cell.length_b   1.000
_cell.length_c   1.000
_cell.angle_alpha   90.00
_cell.angle_beta   90.00
_cell.angle_gamma   90.00
#
_symmetry.space_group_name_H-M   'P 1'
#
loop_
_entity.id
_entity.type
_entity.pdbx_description
1 polymer ?
#
loop_
_entity_poly.entity_id
_entity_poly.type
_entity_poly.pdbx_seq_one_letter_code
_entity_poly.pdbx_strand_id
1 'polypeptide(L)'
;MSFILSSGAADMAMAWQTLSASQRSTIKQQYQAAGIKLLVSAFGSTETPTTSGKDPQQLASTMAAWVKQYGVDGIDVDYEDITAMNKADGKAEQWLIDFTNALRTDLPQGQYILTHAPMAPWMGSGTQWTSGAYVTVNTKVGSSIDWYNTQFYNQGASEYTTCDGLLTASSSNNPKSSVFEIEANGFELNKIVIGKPGSTGTGDATNGRMSTGMLAGCVSQAKGKGWNAGVMSWEYPDANSQWITTVRGSAYPIDGFSDSGSSGSSTSTADAASPTSVGSSGGSSTDAASPTSLGSSGSSTDGASPTSSPSSVANSDSASPTSLGSSSSSTPTPDGASPTSTDTDSGSTAASTDAGSIPTTDSSSPTSPATSASTAASTGTFNNGMWTPSASTATFNNGMWTPTTAPATTVATPVPQRREERTTHRMVRRRGFPVP
;
A
#
# COMPACT_ATOMS: atom_id res chain seq x y z
N MET A 1 3.04 3.92 8.61
CA MET A 1 3.94 5.04 8.90
C MET A 1 5.18 4.89 8.03
N SER A 2 5.40 5.81 7.11
CA SER A 2 6.66 6.02 6.37
C SER A 2 7.77 6.47 7.34
N PHE A 3 9.03 6.03 7.25
CA PHE A 3 9.55 4.79 6.64
C PHE A 3 10.68 4.22 7.52
N ILE A 4 11.02 2.94 7.39
CA ILE A 4 12.35 2.43 7.76
C ILE A 4 13.16 2.24 6.48
N LEU A 5 14.26 2.98 6.36
CA LEU A 5 15.23 2.88 5.29
C LEU A 5 16.39 1.97 5.73
N SER A 6 17.27 1.56 4.82
CA SER A 6 18.49 0.81 5.15
C SER A 6 19.56 1.62 5.90
N SER A 7 19.26 2.87 6.26
CA SER A 7 20.02 3.76 7.14
C SER A 7 19.37 3.96 8.53
N GLY A 8 18.13 3.49 8.74
CA GLY A 8 17.34 3.71 9.96
C GLY A 8 15.95 4.29 9.67
N ALA A 9 15.26 4.74 10.71
CA ALA A 9 13.94 5.35 10.55
C ALA A 9 13.99 6.74 9.90
N ALA A 10 12.99 7.04 9.09
CA ALA A 10 12.73 8.33 8.45
C ALA A 10 11.29 8.80 8.76
N ASP A 11 11.02 10.07 8.46
CA ASP A 11 9.67 10.67 8.44
C ASP A 11 8.82 10.37 9.69
N MET A 12 7.63 9.78 9.52
CA MET A 12 6.70 9.46 10.61
C MET A 12 7.19 8.31 11.51
N ALA A 13 8.03 7.41 11.00
CA ALA A 13 8.70 6.39 11.81
C ALA A 13 9.77 7.03 12.70
N MET A 14 10.56 7.99 12.18
CA MET A 14 11.48 8.79 13.00
C MET A 14 10.71 9.59 14.05
N ALA A 15 9.62 10.26 13.68
CA ALA A 15 8.75 10.95 14.63
C ALA A 15 8.25 10.01 15.74
N TRP A 16 7.71 8.84 15.38
CA TRP A 16 7.29 7.79 16.31
C TRP A 16 8.41 7.32 17.24
N GLN A 17 9.63 7.18 16.73
CA GLN A 17 10.83 6.81 17.47
C GLN A 17 11.25 7.88 18.48
N THR A 18 11.13 9.18 18.16
CA THR A 18 11.49 10.28 19.07
C THR A 18 10.54 10.47 20.28
N LEU A 19 9.32 9.93 20.21
CA LEU A 19 8.37 9.98 21.33
C LEU A 19 8.90 9.24 22.58
N SER A 20 8.35 9.57 23.75
CA SER A 20 8.55 8.75 24.95
C SER A 20 7.81 7.40 24.84
N ALA A 21 8.22 6.42 25.63
CA ALA A 21 7.52 5.14 25.71
C ALA A 21 6.06 5.30 26.21
N SER A 22 5.80 6.26 27.11
CA SER A 22 4.44 6.57 27.58
C SER A 22 3.59 7.25 26.51
N GLN A 23 4.16 8.18 25.73
CA GLN A 23 3.47 8.78 24.57
C GLN A 23 3.09 7.70 23.54
N ARG A 24 4.04 6.84 23.13
CA ARG A 24 3.74 5.71 22.22
C ARG A 24 2.65 4.79 22.79
N SER A 25 2.72 4.44 24.07
CA SER A 25 1.71 3.58 24.70
C SER A 25 0.31 4.20 24.69
N THR A 26 0.18 5.48 25.07
CA THR A 26 -1.10 6.21 25.02
C THR A 26 -1.67 6.25 23.60
N ILE A 27 -0.84 6.52 22.59
CA ILE A 27 -1.27 6.56 21.19
C ILE A 27 -1.70 5.17 20.70
N LYS A 28 -0.92 4.13 21.00
CA LYS A 28 -1.25 2.73 20.67
C LYS A 28 -2.57 2.28 21.29
N GLN A 29 -2.82 2.63 22.56
CA GLN A 29 -4.08 2.32 23.25
C GLN A 29 -5.29 2.98 22.55
N GLN A 30 -5.16 4.22 22.07
CA GLN A 30 -6.23 4.88 21.31
C GLN A 30 -6.49 4.21 19.96
N TYR A 31 -5.45 3.90 19.19
CA TYR A 31 -5.60 3.16 17.94
C TYR A 31 -6.26 1.78 18.17
N GLN A 32 -5.82 1.05 19.19
CA GLN A 32 -6.38 -0.25 19.56
C GLN A 32 -7.84 -0.13 20.02
N ALA A 33 -8.21 0.89 20.79
CA ALA A 33 -9.59 1.15 21.20
C ALA A 33 -10.51 1.54 20.03
N ALA A 34 -9.95 2.14 18.98
CA ALA A 34 -10.64 2.40 17.71
C ALA A 34 -10.65 1.19 16.74
N GLY A 35 -10.07 0.05 17.13
CA GLY A 35 -9.94 -1.15 16.27
C GLY A 35 -8.88 -1.02 15.16
N ILE A 36 -8.07 0.04 15.17
CA ILE A 36 -7.10 0.36 14.12
C ILE A 36 -5.74 -0.29 14.44
N LYS A 37 -5.06 -0.75 13.39
CA LYS A 37 -3.68 -1.29 13.45
C LYS A 37 -2.69 -0.25 12.92
N LEU A 38 -1.59 -0.05 13.64
CA LEU A 38 -0.53 0.88 13.32
C LEU A 38 0.69 0.11 12.82
N LEU A 39 0.93 0.15 11.51
CA LEU A 39 2.11 -0.46 10.87
C LEU A 39 3.18 0.60 10.57
N VAL A 40 4.44 0.15 10.46
CA VAL A 40 5.53 0.90 9.83
C VAL A 40 5.76 0.35 8.42
N SER A 41 6.11 1.19 7.45
CA SER A 41 6.49 0.73 6.10
C SER A 41 8.01 0.79 5.93
N ALA A 42 8.57 -0.18 5.23
CA ALA A 42 9.98 -0.27 4.89
C ALA A 42 10.20 0.20 3.44
N PHE A 43 11.34 0.88 3.22
CA PHE A 43 11.78 1.39 1.92
C PHE A 43 10.99 2.61 1.41
N GLY A 44 10.06 2.42 0.48
CA GLY A 44 9.54 3.48 -0.38
C GLY A 44 10.52 3.90 -1.49
N SER A 45 10.03 4.75 -2.39
CA SER A 45 10.64 5.17 -3.67
C SER A 45 12.10 5.66 -3.69
N THR A 46 12.74 5.87 -2.53
CA THR A 46 14.13 6.33 -2.43
C THR A 46 15.15 5.20 -2.19
N GLU A 47 14.71 4.02 -1.77
CA GLU A 47 15.58 2.89 -1.44
C GLU A 47 15.61 1.84 -2.55
N THR A 48 16.83 1.39 -2.90
CA THR A 48 17.05 0.35 -3.92
C THR A 48 17.85 -0.81 -3.32
N PRO A 49 17.28 -1.59 -2.38
CA PRO A 49 18.06 -2.49 -1.54
C PRO A 49 18.75 -3.62 -2.31
N THR A 50 18.14 -4.16 -3.37
CA THR A 50 18.75 -5.25 -4.16
C THR A 50 19.85 -4.73 -5.08
N THR A 51 19.63 -3.61 -5.77
CA THR A 51 20.62 -2.93 -6.62
C THR A 51 21.78 -2.36 -5.79
N SER A 52 21.52 -1.93 -4.55
CA SER A 52 22.53 -1.48 -3.58
C SER A 52 23.23 -2.62 -2.83
N GLY A 53 22.94 -3.89 -3.15
CA GLY A 53 23.60 -5.05 -2.54
C GLY A 53 23.37 -5.21 -1.04
N LYS A 54 22.22 -4.77 -0.51
CA LYS A 54 21.85 -4.94 0.90
C LYS A 54 21.50 -6.40 1.19
N ASP A 55 22.03 -6.94 2.28
CA ASP A 55 21.69 -8.28 2.75
C ASP A 55 20.23 -8.34 3.24
N PRO A 56 19.36 -9.20 2.66
CA PRO A 56 17.95 -9.22 3.02
C PRO A 56 17.71 -9.73 4.44
N GLN A 57 18.49 -10.71 4.93
CA GLN A 57 18.31 -11.30 6.25
C GLN A 57 18.69 -10.33 7.38
N GLN A 58 19.85 -9.68 7.27
CA GLN A 58 20.32 -8.66 8.22
C GLN A 58 19.37 -7.46 8.26
N LEU A 59 18.89 -7.02 7.09
CA LEU A 59 18.02 -5.85 7.00
C LEU A 59 16.61 -6.14 7.54
N ALA A 60 16.05 -7.32 7.23
CA ALA A 60 14.79 -7.79 7.81
C ALA A 60 14.86 -7.86 9.33
N SER A 61 15.91 -8.48 9.90
CA SER A 61 16.05 -8.59 11.36
C SER A 61 16.24 -7.21 12.02
N THR A 62 16.95 -6.28 11.37
CA THR A 62 17.07 -4.88 11.83
C THR A 62 15.72 -4.17 11.86
N MET A 63 14.92 -4.29 10.81
CA MET A 63 13.59 -3.68 10.73
C MET A 63 12.58 -4.35 11.69
N ALA A 64 12.67 -5.65 11.89
CA ALA A 64 11.84 -6.37 12.85
C ALA A 64 12.21 -6.07 14.31
N ALA A 65 13.50 -5.84 14.60
CA ALA A 65 13.93 -5.34 15.90
C ALA A 65 13.33 -3.95 16.18
N TRP A 66 13.29 -3.06 15.17
CA TRP A 66 12.59 -1.77 15.28
C TRP A 66 11.09 -1.96 15.55
N VAL A 67 10.40 -2.83 14.80
CA VAL A 67 8.97 -3.13 15.00
C VAL A 67 8.69 -3.53 16.45
N LYS A 68 9.50 -4.44 17.00
CA LYS A 68 9.41 -4.93 18.38
C LYS A 68 9.76 -3.86 19.41
N GLN A 69 10.80 -3.06 19.18
CA GLN A 69 11.25 -1.99 20.07
C GLN A 69 10.25 -0.83 20.19
N TYR A 70 9.57 -0.48 19.08
CA TYR A 70 8.69 0.69 19.00
C TYR A 70 7.19 0.34 19.03
N GLY A 71 6.82 -0.94 19.17
CA GLY A 71 5.47 -1.38 19.54
C GLY A 71 4.41 -1.24 18.45
N VAL A 72 4.80 -1.25 17.18
CA VAL A 72 3.87 -1.23 16.03
C VAL A 72 3.31 -2.65 15.78
N ASP A 73 2.13 -2.75 15.16
CA ASP A 73 1.41 -4.03 14.98
C ASP A 73 1.97 -4.91 13.84
N GLY A 74 2.94 -4.40 13.09
CA GLY A 74 3.44 -5.05 11.88
C GLY A 74 4.27 -4.15 11.00
N ILE A 75 4.63 -4.70 9.84
CA ILE A 75 5.47 -4.06 8.82
C ILE A 75 4.83 -4.16 7.44
N ASP A 76 5.00 -3.12 6.64
CA ASP A 76 4.67 -3.07 5.22
C ASP A 76 5.96 -3.00 4.40
N VAL A 77 6.02 -3.67 3.26
CA VAL A 77 7.22 -3.77 2.41
C VAL A 77 6.99 -3.02 1.10
N ASP A 78 7.30 -1.73 1.10
CA ASP A 78 7.15 -0.81 -0.03
C ASP A 78 8.43 -0.79 -0.89
N TYR A 79 8.77 -1.97 -1.41
CA TYR A 79 9.95 -2.19 -2.25
C TYR A 79 9.75 -1.53 -3.62
N GLU A 80 10.55 -0.52 -3.96
CA GLU A 80 10.50 0.17 -5.25
C GLU A 80 11.81 0.08 -6.06
N ASP A 81 12.59 -1.00 -5.93
CA ASP A 81 13.82 -1.20 -6.72
C ASP A 81 13.53 -1.60 -8.17
N ILE A 82 13.00 -0.65 -8.95
CA ILE A 82 12.73 -0.75 -10.39
C ILE A 82 13.99 -1.19 -11.15
N THR A 83 15.18 -0.79 -10.69
CA THR A 83 16.46 -1.16 -11.34
C THR A 83 16.83 -2.62 -11.12
N ALA A 84 16.39 -3.25 -10.03
CA ALA A 84 16.50 -4.69 -9.83
C ALA A 84 15.40 -5.43 -10.60
N MET A 85 14.14 -5.03 -10.45
CA MET A 85 13.00 -5.74 -11.06
C MET A 85 13.06 -5.72 -12.61
N ASN A 86 13.45 -4.60 -13.23
CA ASN A 86 13.56 -4.48 -14.69
C ASN A 86 14.72 -5.30 -15.31
N LYS A 87 15.59 -5.92 -14.51
CA LYS A 87 16.57 -6.89 -15.05
C LYS A 87 15.93 -8.23 -15.39
N ALA A 88 14.77 -8.53 -14.78
CA ALA A 88 14.00 -9.76 -14.94
C ALA A 88 14.86 -11.05 -14.85
N ASP A 89 15.85 -11.02 -13.95
CA ASP A 89 16.90 -12.02 -13.77
C ASP A 89 16.76 -12.84 -12.47
N GLY A 90 15.62 -12.72 -11.79
CA GLY A 90 15.27 -13.44 -10.57
C GLY A 90 15.86 -12.86 -9.28
N LYS A 91 16.75 -11.85 -9.34
CA LYS A 91 17.41 -11.33 -8.12
C LYS A 91 16.50 -10.48 -7.25
N ALA A 92 15.60 -9.70 -7.85
CA ALA A 92 14.63 -8.89 -7.10
C ALA A 92 13.65 -9.80 -6.33
N GLU A 93 13.16 -10.84 -7.02
CA GLU A 93 12.24 -11.83 -6.47
C GLU A 93 12.88 -12.67 -5.37
N GLN A 94 14.11 -13.17 -5.59
CA GLN A 94 14.84 -13.92 -4.57
C GLN A 94 15.15 -13.06 -3.34
N TRP A 95 15.57 -11.80 -3.54
CA TRP A 95 15.79 -10.87 -2.44
C TRP A 95 14.51 -10.63 -1.62
N LEU A 96 13.37 -10.43 -2.28
CA LEU A 96 12.07 -10.27 -1.62
C LEU A 96 11.63 -11.54 -0.87
N ILE A 97 11.85 -12.72 -1.45
CA ILE A 97 11.56 -14.02 -0.80
C ILE A 97 12.38 -14.17 0.48
N ASP A 98 13.69 -13.93 0.41
CA ASP A 98 14.58 -14.05 1.56
C ASP A 98 14.27 -13.00 2.65
N PHE A 99 13.99 -11.76 2.25
CA PHE A 99 13.59 -10.69 3.16
C PHE A 99 12.26 -11.01 3.87
N THR A 100 11.27 -11.54 3.14
CA THR A 100 9.96 -11.93 3.70
C THR A 100 10.10 -13.09 4.69
N ASN A 101 10.91 -14.11 4.36
CA ASN A 101 11.17 -15.25 5.24
C ASN A 101 11.92 -14.85 6.51
N ALA A 102 12.91 -13.96 6.40
CA ALA A 102 13.62 -13.41 7.55
C ALA A 102 12.70 -12.54 8.42
N LEU A 103 11.89 -11.66 7.82
CA LEU A 103 10.88 -10.90 8.56
C LEU A 103 9.91 -11.82 9.30
N ARG A 104 9.41 -12.90 8.68
CA ARG A 104 8.50 -13.85 9.35
C ARG A 104 9.14 -14.73 10.40
N THR A 105 10.45 -14.91 10.37
CA THR A 105 11.21 -15.55 11.46
C THR A 105 11.20 -14.65 12.71
N ASP A 106 11.36 -13.34 12.53
CA ASP A 106 11.38 -12.36 13.63
C ASP A 106 10.00 -11.78 14.01
N LEU A 107 9.01 -11.83 13.11
CA LEU A 107 7.64 -11.29 13.23
C LEU A 107 6.59 -12.34 12.81
N PRO A 108 6.27 -13.33 13.68
CA PRO A 108 5.40 -14.44 13.33
C PRO A 108 4.00 -14.02 12.85
N GLN A 109 3.49 -14.71 11.82
CA GLN A 109 2.15 -14.50 11.29
C GLN A 109 1.07 -14.75 12.36
N GLY A 110 0.00 -13.95 12.33
CA GLY A 110 -1.04 -13.95 13.36
C GLY A 110 -0.68 -13.22 14.66
N GLN A 111 0.61 -12.97 14.93
CA GLN A 111 1.07 -12.05 15.99
C GLN A 111 1.37 -10.66 15.44
N TYR A 112 2.07 -10.60 14.30
CA TYR A 112 2.38 -9.38 13.57
C TYR A 112 1.80 -9.43 12.17
N ILE A 113 1.38 -8.27 11.68
CA ILE A 113 0.94 -8.09 10.30
C ILE A 113 2.17 -7.90 9.40
N LEU A 114 2.19 -8.55 8.23
CA LEU A 114 3.18 -8.30 7.18
C LEU A 114 2.47 -8.10 5.84
N THR A 115 2.66 -6.92 5.25
CA THR A 115 2.10 -6.56 3.93
C THR A 115 3.21 -6.17 2.97
N HIS A 116 2.91 -6.13 1.68
CA HIS A 116 3.79 -5.55 0.65
C HIS A 116 3.00 -4.50 -0.14
N ALA A 117 3.66 -3.48 -0.69
CA ALA A 117 3.03 -2.47 -1.55
C ALA A 117 3.51 -2.54 -3.01
N PRO A 118 3.29 -3.67 -3.73
CA PRO A 118 3.79 -3.83 -5.09
C PRO A 118 3.11 -2.88 -6.08
N MET A 119 3.87 -2.39 -7.06
CA MET A 119 3.31 -1.77 -8.25
C MET A 119 2.46 -2.79 -9.02
N ALA A 120 1.22 -2.44 -9.38
CA ALA A 120 0.29 -3.35 -10.05
C ALA A 120 0.87 -4.13 -11.26
N PRO A 121 1.72 -3.53 -12.14
CA PRO A 121 2.28 -4.26 -13.29
C PRO A 121 3.18 -5.42 -12.90
N TRP A 122 3.81 -5.41 -11.72
CA TRP A 122 4.64 -6.52 -11.22
C TRP A 122 3.83 -7.73 -10.78
N MET A 123 2.52 -7.56 -10.55
CA MET A 123 1.57 -8.64 -10.27
C MET A 123 0.93 -9.19 -11.56
N GLY A 124 1.27 -8.62 -12.73
CA GLY A 124 0.79 -9.02 -14.06
C GLY A 124 1.65 -10.11 -14.72
N SER A 125 1.02 -11.08 -15.40
CA SER A 125 1.73 -12.12 -16.17
C SER A 125 2.06 -11.68 -17.62
N GLY A 126 2.75 -10.54 -17.74
CA GLY A 126 3.29 -9.96 -18.97
C GLY A 126 4.70 -10.45 -19.31
N THR A 127 5.07 -10.43 -20.60
CA THR A 127 6.39 -10.91 -21.07
C THR A 127 7.57 -10.04 -20.64
N GLN A 128 7.32 -8.84 -20.10
CA GLN A 128 8.37 -7.98 -19.54
C GLN A 128 9.01 -8.53 -18.25
N TRP A 129 8.35 -9.47 -17.55
CA TRP A 129 8.84 -10.07 -16.31
C TRP A 129 9.22 -11.54 -16.54
N THR A 130 10.34 -11.80 -17.22
CA THR A 130 10.80 -13.17 -17.52
C THR A 130 11.08 -14.02 -16.29
N SER A 131 11.40 -13.40 -15.14
CA SER A 131 11.53 -14.05 -13.83
C SER A 131 10.24 -14.02 -12.97
N GLY A 132 9.15 -13.44 -13.50
CA GLY A 132 7.81 -13.45 -12.91
C GLY A 132 7.51 -12.36 -11.87
N ALA A 133 8.48 -11.54 -11.46
CA ALA A 133 8.27 -10.42 -10.54
C ALA A 133 7.45 -10.81 -9.29
N TYR A 134 6.41 -10.04 -8.94
CA TYR A 134 5.59 -10.35 -7.77
C TYR A 134 4.72 -11.62 -7.93
N VAL A 135 4.49 -12.12 -9.15
CA VAL A 135 3.86 -13.44 -9.34
C VAL A 135 4.75 -14.55 -8.77
N THR A 136 6.07 -14.47 -8.98
CA THR A 136 7.05 -15.38 -8.39
C THR A 136 7.14 -15.21 -6.88
N VAL A 137 7.14 -13.98 -6.37
CA VAL A 137 7.14 -13.72 -4.92
C VAL A 137 5.88 -14.31 -4.26
N ASN A 138 4.69 -14.07 -4.81
CA ASN A 138 3.44 -14.66 -4.34
C ASN A 138 3.46 -16.21 -4.39
N THR A 139 3.97 -16.79 -5.48
CA THR A 139 4.11 -18.26 -5.63
C THR A 139 5.04 -18.88 -4.57
N LYS A 140 5.97 -18.12 -3.99
CA LYS A 140 6.98 -18.62 -3.05
C LYS A 140 6.71 -18.26 -1.58
N VAL A 141 6.14 -17.08 -1.31
CA VAL A 141 5.91 -16.56 0.05
C VAL A 141 4.55 -15.85 0.23
N GLY A 142 3.67 -15.83 -0.78
CA GLY A 142 2.37 -15.13 -0.70
C GLY A 142 1.39 -15.66 0.35
N SER A 143 1.58 -16.90 0.82
CA SER A 143 0.87 -17.46 1.98
C SER A 143 1.27 -16.79 3.30
N SER A 144 2.52 -16.35 3.44
CA SER A 144 3.03 -15.68 4.64
C SER A 144 2.88 -14.15 4.60
N ILE A 145 2.50 -13.58 3.45
CA ILE A 145 2.08 -12.18 3.29
C ILE A 145 0.58 -12.09 3.59
N ASP A 146 0.18 -11.18 4.46
CA ASP A 146 -1.21 -11.05 4.90
C ASP A 146 -2.08 -10.36 3.85
N TRP A 147 -1.57 -9.28 3.21
CA TRP A 147 -2.16 -8.70 1.99
C TRP A 147 -1.17 -7.83 1.20
N TYR A 148 -1.58 -7.42 0.00
CA TYR A 148 -0.85 -6.54 -0.92
C TYR A 148 -1.55 -5.18 -1.03
N ASN A 149 -0.87 -4.12 -0.61
CA ASN A 149 -1.24 -2.71 -0.80
C ASN A 149 -0.93 -2.28 -2.25
N THR A 150 -1.57 -2.92 -3.23
CA THR A 150 -1.22 -2.81 -4.65
C THR A 150 -1.34 -1.38 -5.18
N GLN A 151 -0.22 -0.81 -5.64
CA GLN A 151 -0.19 0.56 -6.18
C GLN A 151 -0.79 0.61 -7.59
N PHE A 152 -2.03 1.11 -7.72
CA PHE A 152 -2.71 1.36 -9.00
C PHE A 152 -2.49 2.80 -9.50
N TYR A 153 -1.28 3.33 -9.35
CA TYR A 153 -0.88 4.69 -9.70
C TYR A 153 0.61 4.75 -10.08
N ASN A 154 1.06 5.89 -10.62
CA ASN A 154 2.38 6.12 -11.22
C ASN A 154 2.71 5.32 -12.51
N GLN A 155 1.91 4.33 -12.91
CA GLN A 155 2.19 3.43 -14.04
C GLN A 155 1.86 3.98 -15.45
N GLY A 156 1.18 5.13 -15.57
CA GLY A 156 0.91 5.80 -16.84
C GLY A 156 -0.31 6.72 -16.79
N ALA A 157 -0.41 7.68 -17.71
CA ALA A 157 -1.38 8.78 -17.63
C ALA A 157 -2.85 8.33 -17.53
N SER A 158 -3.21 7.27 -18.26
CA SER A 158 -4.57 6.69 -18.32
C SER A 158 -4.71 5.37 -17.57
N GLU A 159 -3.65 4.91 -16.89
CA GLU A 159 -3.60 3.55 -16.33
C GLU A 159 -4.44 3.47 -15.04
N TYR A 160 -5.35 2.50 -15.01
CA TYR A 160 -6.29 2.26 -13.90
C TYR A 160 -7.17 3.47 -13.51
N THR A 161 -7.41 4.43 -14.41
CA THR A 161 -8.20 5.66 -14.11
C THR A 161 -9.72 5.48 -14.28
N THR A 162 -10.17 4.30 -14.73
CA THR A 162 -11.58 3.89 -14.85
C THR A 162 -11.83 2.59 -14.07
N CYS A 163 -13.09 2.27 -13.74
CA CYS A 163 -13.39 0.99 -13.08
C CYS A 163 -13.00 -0.21 -13.96
N ASP A 164 -13.25 -0.16 -15.27
CA ASP A 164 -12.91 -1.27 -16.18
C ASP A 164 -11.40 -1.53 -16.21
N GLY A 165 -10.60 -0.46 -16.29
CA GLY A 165 -9.14 -0.53 -16.31
C GLY A 165 -8.52 -0.88 -14.95
N LEU A 166 -9.16 -0.49 -13.85
CA LEU A 166 -8.74 -0.82 -12.49
C LEU A 166 -9.09 -2.27 -12.10
N LEU A 167 -10.28 -2.74 -12.49
CA LEU A 167 -10.85 -3.99 -12.00
C LEU A 167 -10.70 -5.15 -12.99
N THR A 168 -11.04 -4.97 -14.26
CA THR A 168 -11.35 -6.09 -15.18
C THR A 168 -10.41 -6.29 -16.37
N ALA A 169 -9.79 -5.24 -16.90
CA ALA A 169 -8.91 -5.34 -18.06
C ALA A 169 -7.92 -4.16 -18.09
N SER A 170 -6.67 -4.39 -17.70
CA SER A 170 -5.61 -3.39 -17.80
C SER A 170 -5.15 -3.18 -19.25
N SER A 171 -4.31 -2.16 -19.48
CA SER A 171 -3.85 -1.83 -20.84
C SER A 171 -2.78 -2.80 -21.35
N SER A 172 -2.48 -2.73 -22.66
CA SER A 172 -1.33 -3.42 -23.25
C SER A 172 0.04 -2.95 -22.73
N ASN A 173 0.11 -1.80 -22.04
CA ASN A 173 1.34 -1.31 -21.42
C ASN A 173 1.64 -2.07 -20.12
N ASN A 174 0.58 -2.40 -19.39
CA ASN A 174 0.60 -3.09 -18.10
C ASN A 174 -0.30 -4.32 -18.21
N PRO A 175 0.04 -5.37 -18.98
CA PRO A 175 -0.90 -6.44 -19.30
C PRO A 175 -1.22 -7.32 -18.09
N LYS A 176 -2.52 -7.65 -17.93
CA LYS A 176 -3.08 -8.53 -16.90
C LYS A 176 -2.86 -8.07 -15.45
N SER A 177 -2.99 -6.78 -15.19
CA SER A 177 -2.69 -6.14 -13.91
C SER A 177 -3.86 -5.39 -13.28
N SER A 178 -5.10 -5.56 -13.79
CA SER A 178 -6.31 -5.14 -13.06
C SER A 178 -6.63 -6.13 -11.92
N VAL A 179 -7.47 -5.76 -10.96
CA VAL A 179 -7.75 -6.59 -9.75
C VAL A 179 -8.12 -8.05 -10.06
N PHE A 180 -9.04 -8.31 -10.99
CA PHE A 180 -9.46 -9.67 -11.35
C PHE A 180 -8.47 -10.39 -12.29
N GLU A 181 -7.60 -9.66 -12.99
CA GLU A 181 -6.51 -10.27 -13.75
C GLU A 181 -5.33 -10.67 -12.84
N ILE A 182 -5.09 -9.90 -11.77
CA ILE A 182 -4.13 -10.25 -10.70
C ILE A 182 -4.61 -11.50 -9.95
N GLU A 183 -5.91 -11.62 -9.64
CA GLU A 183 -6.47 -12.89 -9.13
C GLU A 183 -6.16 -14.05 -10.08
N ALA A 184 -6.44 -13.88 -11.38
CA ALA A 184 -6.16 -14.90 -12.40
C ALA A 184 -4.67 -15.24 -12.58
N ASN A 185 -3.74 -14.40 -12.10
CA ASN A 185 -2.31 -14.69 -12.02
C ASN A 185 -1.92 -15.50 -10.76
N GLY A 186 -2.88 -15.89 -9.91
CA GLY A 186 -2.67 -16.75 -8.74
C GLY A 186 -2.60 -16.03 -7.39
N PHE A 187 -3.02 -14.78 -7.31
CA PHE A 187 -3.16 -14.05 -6.04
C PHE A 187 -4.54 -14.31 -5.42
N GLU A 188 -4.62 -14.43 -4.09
CA GLU A 188 -5.90 -14.47 -3.39
C GLU A 188 -6.65 -13.14 -3.58
N LEU A 189 -7.86 -13.15 -4.16
CA LEU A 189 -8.64 -11.94 -4.47
C LEU A 189 -8.76 -10.97 -3.28
N ASN A 190 -8.96 -11.52 -2.08
CA ASN A 190 -9.15 -10.76 -0.84
C ASN A 190 -7.84 -10.26 -0.21
N LYS A 191 -6.69 -10.51 -0.84
CA LYS A 191 -5.39 -9.90 -0.51
C LYS A 191 -5.03 -8.72 -1.43
N ILE A 192 -5.81 -8.43 -2.48
CA ILE A 192 -5.50 -7.38 -3.46
C ILE A 192 -6.14 -6.05 -3.02
N VAL A 193 -5.48 -5.30 -2.15
CA VAL A 193 -5.97 -3.99 -1.68
C VAL A 193 -5.76 -2.93 -2.77
N ILE A 194 -6.80 -2.14 -3.06
CA ILE A 194 -6.75 -1.10 -4.10
C ILE A 194 -6.01 0.12 -3.55
N GLY A 195 -4.73 0.29 -3.89
CA GLY A 195 -3.95 1.49 -3.59
C GLY A 195 -4.18 2.62 -4.59
N LYS A 196 -4.54 3.81 -4.09
CA LYS A 196 -4.76 5.02 -4.91
C LYS A 196 -4.19 6.31 -4.28
N PRO A 197 -3.96 7.37 -5.06
CA PRO A 197 -3.55 8.66 -4.51
C PRO A 197 -4.67 9.30 -3.68
N GLY A 198 -4.31 9.94 -2.57
CA GLY A 198 -5.21 10.73 -1.73
C GLY A 198 -5.61 12.02 -2.44
N SER A 199 -4.60 12.78 -2.85
CA SER A 199 -4.73 14.05 -3.54
C SER A 199 -5.31 13.90 -4.95
N THR A 200 -6.22 14.81 -5.30
CA THR A 200 -6.61 15.04 -6.70
C THR A 200 -5.54 15.82 -7.49
N GLY A 201 -4.49 16.30 -6.82
CA GLY A 201 -3.39 17.06 -7.42
C GLY A 201 -2.19 16.20 -7.84
N THR A 202 -1.02 16.85 -7.91
CA THR A 202 0.25 16.22 -8.32
C THR A 202 1.27 16.06 -7.19
N GLY A 203 0.85 16.16 -5.92
CA GLY A 203 1.71 15.92 -4.76
C GLY A 203 1.98 14.42 -4.59
N ASP A 204 0.94 13.70 -4.19
CA ASP A 204 0.94 12.27 -3.85
C ASP A 204 1.43 11.33 -4.97
N ALA A 205 1.20 11.70 -6.24
CA ALA A 205 1.50 10.84 -7.38
C ALA A 205 1.67 11.66 -8.67
N THR A 206 2.26 11.04 -9.70
CA THR A 206 2.38 11.59 -11.06
C THR A 206 1.15 11.29 -11.92
N ASN A 207 0.52 10.12 -11.77
CA ASN A 207 -0.65 9.69 -12.55
C ASN A 207 -1.54 8.68 -11.76
N GLY A 208 -2.62 8.17 -12.37
CA GLY A 208 -3.48 7.13 -11.77
C GLY A 208 -4.53 7.59 -10.73
N ARG A 209 -4.71 8.90 -10.53
CA ARG A 209 -5.74 9.50 -9.66
C ARG A 209 -7.15 9.12 -10.14
N MET A 210 -8.10 9.06 -9.22
CA MET A 210 -9.53 8.96 -9.49
C MET A 210 -10.28 9.90 -8.54
N SER A 211 -11.48 10.37 -8.91
CA SER A 211 -12.33 11.06 -7.93
C SER A 211 -12.83 10.05 -6.90
N THR A 212 -12.99 10.49 -5.65
CA THR A 212 -13.43 9.62 -4.55
C THR A 212 -14.78 8.95 -4.83
N GLY A 213 -15.70 9.65 -5.49
CA GLY A 213 -16.99 9.10 -5.93
C GLY A 213 -16.88 8.06 -7.06
N MET A 214 -15.95 8.23 -8.01
CA MET A 214 -15.70 7.20 -9.04
C MET A 214 -15.04 5.96 -8.40
N LEU A 215 -14.06 6.17 -7.52
CA LEU A 215 -13.39 5.08 -6.80
C LEU A 215 -14.38 4.30 -5.91
N ALA A 216 -15.29 4.99 -5.21
CA ALA A 216 -16.39 4.36 -4.47
C ALA A 216 -17.30 3.51 -5.36
N GLY A 217 -17.59 3.98 -6.58
CA GLY A 217 -18.28 3.19 -7.61
C GLY A 217 -17.54 1.90 -7.95
N CYS A 218 -16.22 1.97 -8.17
CA CYS A 218 -15.41 0.78 -8.46
C CYS A 218 -15.30 -0.16 -7.25
N VAL A 219 -15.13 0.37 -6.03
CA VAL A 219 -15.12 -0.41 -4.77
C VAL A 219 -16.44 -1.17 -4.56
N SER A 220 -17.57 -0.54 -4.90
CA SER A 220 -18.89 -1.19 -4.90
C SER A 220 -19.02 -2.29 -5.96
N GLN A 221 -18.58 -2.03 -7.20
CA GLN A 221 -18.56 -3.03 -8.27
C GLN A 221 -17.66 -4.23 -7.95
N ALA A 222 -16.49 -3.99 -7.36
CA ALA A 222 -15.56 -5.04 -6.94
C ALA A 222 -16.19 -5.91 -5.86
N LYS A 223 -16.83 -5.31 -4.85
CA LYS A 223 -17.53 -6.05 -3.80
C LYS A 223 -18.72 -6.84 -4.31
N GLY A 224 -19.47 -6.30 -5.27
CA GLY A 224 -20.53 -7.02 -5.99
C GLY A 224 -20.03 -8.24 -6.80
N LYS A 225 -18.72 -8.36 -7.01
CA LYS A 225 -18.04 -9.51 -7.65
C LYS A 225 -17.28 -10.42 -6.67
N GLY A 226 -17.47 -10.23 -5.36
CA GLY A 226 -16.90 -11.10 -4.31
C GLY A 226 -15.56 -10.65 -3.71
N TRP A 227 -14.99 -9.55 -4.19
CA TRP A 227 -13.76 -8.97 -3.63
C TRP A 227 -14.04 -8.24 -2.31
N ASN A 228 -13.18 -8.43 -1.31
CA ASN A 228 -13.36 -7.87 0.04
C ASN A 228 -12.04 -7.41 0.70
N ALA A 229 -11.01 -7.06 -0.08
CA ALA A 229 -9.69 -6.69 0.45
C ALA A 229 -9.65 -5.29 1.11
N GLY A 230 -10.33 -4.30 0.52
CA GLY A 230 -10.32 -2.91 0.99
C GLY A 230 -9.43 -1.97 0.17
N VAL A 231 -9.17 -0.77 0.69
CA VAL A 231 -8.58 0.34 -0.07
C VAL A 231 -7.41 0.95 0.69
N MET A 232 -6.30 1.20 0.01
CA MET A 232 -5.10 1.88 0.50
C MET A 232 -5.01 3.27 -0.15
N SER A 233 -4.43 4.23 0.57
CA SER A 233 -4.27 5.60 0.09
C SER A 233 -2.88 6.17 0.39
N TRP A 234 -2.17 6.60 -0.66
CA TRP A 234 -0.97 7.43 -0.53
C TRP A 234 -1.35 8.90 -0.82
N GLU A 235 -1.35 9.84 0.12
CA GLU A 235 -1.09 9.68 1.55
C GLU A 235 -1.93 10.64 2.43
N TYR A 236 -1.79 10.51 3.75
CA TYR A 236 -2.35 11.46 4.72
C TYR A 236 -1.44 12.71 4.79
N PRO A 237 -1.97 13.95 4.74
CA PRO A 237 -3.33 14.36 5.10
C PRO A 237 -4.35 14.50 3.96
N ASP A 238 -3.95 14.36 2.69
CA ASP A 238 -4.90 14.49 1.57
C ASP A 238 -5.91 13.33 1.57
N ALA A 239 -5.47 12.11 1.88
CA ALA A 239 -6.31 10.95 2.19
C ALA A 239 -6.83 10.92 3.64
N ASN A 240 -7.51 11.99 4.06
CA ASN A 240 -8.09 12.08 5.42
C ASN A 240 -9.40 11.27 5.59
N SER A 241 -10.01 11.41 6.77
CA SER A 241 -11.28 10.79 7.16
C SER A 241 -12.43 11.01 6.15
N GLN A 242 -12.53 12.18 5.50
CA GLN A 242 -13.54 12.45 4.48
C GLN A 242 -13.27 11.67 3.18
N TRP A 243 -11.99 11.53 2.78
CA TRP A 243 -11.58 10.73 1.63
C TRP A 243 -12.03 9.28 1.81
N ILE A 244 -11.63 8.63 2.90
CA ILE A 244 -11.94 7.21 3.13
C ILE A 244 -13.43 6.97 3.39
N THR A 245 -14.14 7.91 4.03
CA THR A 245 -15.60 7.84 4.20
C THR A 245 -16.34 7.91 2.86
N THR A 246 -15.85 8.72 1.92
CA THR A 246 -16.43 8.77 0.56
C THR A 246 -16.11 7.50 -0.22
N VAL A 247 -14.84 7.06 -0.19
CA VAL A 247 -14.32 5.94 -0.98
C VAL A 247 -14.87 4.57 -0.52
N ARG A 248 -15.09 4.36 0.78
CA ARG A 248 -15.74 3.13 1.28
C ARG A 248 -17.22 3.05 0.90
N GLY A 249 -17.87 4.19 0.71
CA GLY A 249 -19.27 4.35 0.32
C GLY A 249 -20.23 3.46 1.12
N SER A 250 -21.29 3.00 0.46
CA SER A 250 -22.21 1.98 0.98
C SER A 250 -21.65 0.55 0.90
N ALA A 251 -20.51 0.33 0.22
CA ALA A 251 -19.92 -1.00 0.08
C ALA A 251 -19.36 -1.51 1.42
N TYR A 252 -18.88 -0.62 2.29
CA TYR A 252 -18.46 -0.93 3.65
C TYR A 252 -19.05 0.10 4.61
N PRO A 253 -20.27 -0.08 5.14
CA PRO A 253 -20.81 0.81 6.17
C PRO A 253 -19.91 0.85 7.42
N ILE A 254 -20.11 1.86 8.28
CA ILE A 254 -19.64 1.84 9.67
C ILE A 254 -20.88 1.59 10.54
N ASP A 255 -20.92 0.46 11.23
CA ASP A 255 -21.98 0.18 12.19
C ASP A 255 -21.98 1.24 13.30
N GLY A 256 -23.09 1.95 13.45
CA GLY A 256 -23.24 3.07 14.39
C GLY A 256 -23.19 4.47 13.78
N PHE A 257 -22.84 4.65 12.50
CA PHE A 257 -22.91 5.96 11.83
C PHE A 257 -24.18 6.08 10.96
N SER A 258 -25.34 6.16 11.61
CA SER A 258 -26.61 6.46 10.96
C SER A 258 -26.64 7.92 10.47
N ASP A 259 -26.84 8.13 9.17
CA ASP A 259 -26.95 9.46 8.58
C ASP A 259 -28.21 10.19 9.06
N SER A 260 -28.07 11.06 10.06
CA SER A 260 -29.10 11.99 10.52
C SER A 260 -29.17 13.27 9.66
N GLY A 261 -28.96 13.13 8.34
CA GLY A 261 -28.70 14.23 7.40
C GLY A 261 -29.67 14.41 6.22
N SER A 262 -30.76 13.64 6.11
CA SER A 262 -31.72 13.83 4.99
C SER A 262 -33.21 13.69 5.34
N SER A 263 -33.69 14.51 6.28
CA SER A 263 -35.12 14.78 6.43
C SER A 263 -35.57 15.84 5.41
N GLY A 264 -35.94 15.38 4.21
CA GLY A 264 -36.48 16.22 3.14
C GLY A 264 -37.85 16.83 3.51
N SER A 265 -37.84 17.94 4.23
CA SER A 265 -39.04 18.65 4.69
C SER A 265 -39.85 19.20 3.50
N SER A 266 -41.01 18.60 3.25
CA SER A 266 -41.94 19.01 2.19
C SER A 266 -42.78 20.22 2.64
N THR A 267 -42.23 21.42 2.46
CA THR A 267 -42.92 22.67 2.77
C THR A 267 -44.13 22.88 1.84
N SER A 268 -45.30 22.47 2.32
CA SER A 268 -46.59 22.65 1.62
C SER A 268 -47.28 23.91 2.11
N THR A 269 -47.35 24.93 1.25
CA THR A 269 -48.23 26.08 1.43
C THR A 269 -49.58 25.77 0.80
N ALA A 270 -50.65 25.74 1.60
CA ALA A 270 -52.00 25.44 1.15
C ALA A 270 -52.91 26.66 1.24
N ASP A 271 -53.56 26.99 0.13
CA ASP A 271 -54.86 27.67 0.04
C ASP A 271 -55.40 27.38 -1.38
N ALA A 272 -56.68 27.23 -1.73
CA ALA A 272 -57.93 26.86 -1.06
C ALA A 272 -59.06 27.50 -1.90
N ALA A 273 -59.85 26.73 -2.66
CA ALA A 273 -61.28 27.00 -3.01
C ALA A 273 -61.82 26.11 -4.14
N SER A 274 -62.58 25.06 -3.75
CA SER A 274 -63.81 24.50 -4.35
C SER A 274 -63.99 24.19 -5.88
N PRO A 275 -64.94 23.29 -6.24
CA PRO A 275 -65.05 22.74 -7.60
C PRO A 275 -66.38 23.05 -8.36
N THR A 276 -66.38 22.84 -9.68
CA THR A 276 -67.61 22.61 -10.49
C THR A 276 -67.37 21.59 -11.61
N SER A 277 -68.42 20.84 -11.96
CA SER A 277 -68.57 19.93 -13.12
C SER A 277 -68.75 20.71 -14.45
N VAL A 278 -68.93 20.17 -15.67
CA VAL A 278 -69.65 18.97 -16.17
C VAL A 278 -69.13 18.54 -17.57
N GLY A 279 -69.26 17.26 -17.94
CA GLY A 279 -69.33 16.78 -19.34
C GLY A 279 -67.99 16.29 -19.97
N SER A 280 -67.81 15.17 -20.67
CA SER A 280 -68.60 14.00 -21.19
C SER A 280 -68.58 13.88 -22.73
N SER A 281 -68.51 12.63 -23.23
CA SER A 281 -68.36 12.18 -24.65
C SER A 281 -67.03 12.53 -25.36
N GLY A 282 -66.52 11.76 -26.34
CA GLY A 282 -66.92 10.43 -26.85
C GLY A 282 -66.27 10.09 -28.22
N GLY A 283 -66.09 8.79 -28.54
CA GLY A 283 -65.42 8.31 -29.79
C GLY A 283 -63.90 8.12 -29.62
N SER A 284 -63.20 7.12 -30.18
CA SER A 284 -63.40 6.20 -31.33
C SER A 284 -63.35 6.91 -32.70
N SER A 285 -62.63 6.43 -33.74
CA SER A 285 -61.93 5.15 -33.97
C SER A 285 -60.71 5.28 -34.92
N THR A 286 -59.99 4.17 -35.19
CA THR A 286 -59.26 3.75 -36.44
C THR A 286 -58.48 4.78 -37.30
N ASP A 287 -57.32 4.48 -37.89
CA ASP A 287 -57.08 3.41 -38.88
C ASP A 287 -55.59 3.06 -39.08
N ALA A 288 -55.32 2.00 -39.85
CA ALA A 288 -53.96 1.60 -40.25
C ALA A 288 -53.89 1.10 -41.70
N ALA A 289 -53.02 1.68 -42.54
CA ALA A 289 -52.66 1.14 -43.86
C ALA A 289 -51.30 1.64 -44.38
N SER A 290 -50.48 0.68 -44.81
CA SER A 290 -49.43 0.79 -45.85
C SER A 290 -49.86 -0.15 -47.02
N PRO A 291 -49.12 -0.36 -48.13
CA PRO A 291 -47.86 0.25 -48.59
C PRO A 291 -47.90 0.69 -50.08
N THR A 292 -46.75 1.04 -50.67
CA THR A 292 -46.37 0.66 -52.06
C THR A 292 -44.86 0.83 -52.28
N SER A 293 -44.33 0.33 -53.40
CA SER A 293 -42.89 0.14 -53.66
C SER A 293 -42.44 0.67 -55.02
N LEU A 294 -41.14 1.03 -55.16
CA LEU A 294 -40.31 1.02 -56.39
C LEU A 294 -38.88 1.47 -56.00
N GLY A 295 -37.75 1.01 -56.57
CA GLY A 295 -37.53 -0.10 -57.50
C GLY A 295 -36.58 0.22 -58.66
N SER A 296 -35.27 -0.02 -58.54
CA SER A 296 -34.29 -0.03 -59.65
C SER A 296 -32.93 -0.66 -59.24
N SER A 297 -32.14 -1.12 -60.22
CA SER A 297 -31.05 -2.10 -59.99
C SER A 297 -30.00 -2.18 -61.12
N GLY A 298 -28.77 -2.57 -60.78
CA GLY A 298 -27.64 -2.95 -61.66
C GLY A 298 -26.36 -3.14 -60.82
N SER A 299 -25.56 -4.24 -60.83
CA SER A 299 -25.22 -5.28 -61.83
C SER A 299 -24.22 -4.77 -62.89
N SER A 300 -23.10 -5.45 -63.25
CA SER A 300 -22.62 -6.82 -62.93
C SER A 300 -21.13 -7.07 -63.33
N THR A 301 -20.50 -8.16 -62.81
CA THR A 301 -19.45 -9.03 -63.47
C THR A 301 -18.06 -8.45 -63.87
N ASP A 302 -16.93 -9.18 -64.01
CA ASP A 302 -16.51 -10.57 -63.64
C ASP A 302 -14.98 -10.82 -63.74
N GLY A 303 -14.50 -11.90 -63.08
CA GLY A 303 -13.28 -12.68 -63.41
C GLY A 303 -11.90 -12.12 -63.01
N ALA A 304 -10.76 -12.84 -63.11
CA ALA A 304 -10.44 -14.29 -63.08
C ALA A 304 -8.89 -14.45 -63.03
N SER A 305 -8.32 -15.51 -62.45
CA SER A 305 -6.85 -15.76 -62.37
C SER A 305 -6.30 -16.57 -63.57
N PRO A 306 -4.96 -16.69 -63.78
CA PRO A 306 -4.22 -17.83 -63.16
C PRO A 306 -2.67 -17.72 -62.92
N THR A 307 -2.19 -18.48 -61.92
CA THR A 307 -0.91 -19.25 -61.79
C THR A 307 0.47 -18.75 -62.32
N SER A 308 1.51 -18.85 -61.47
CA SER A 308 2.68 -19.78 -61.67
C SER A 308 3.66 -19.82 -60.46
N SER A 309 4.41 -20.93 -60.32
CA SER A 309 5.46 -21.23 -59.30
C SER A 309 6.52 -22.18 -59.96
N PRO A 310 7.40 -23.01 -59.32
CA PRO A 310 7.72 -23.35 -57.90
C PRO A 310 9.06 -22.67 -57.45
N SER A 311 9.93 -23.08 -56.51
CA SER A 311 10.23 -24.29 -55.68
C SER A 311 10.88 -23.84 -54.33
N SER A 312 11.36 -24.64 -53.36
CA SER A 312 11.60 -26.10 -53.16
C SER A 312 11.57 -26.39 -51.63
N VAL A 313 11.26 -27.58 -51.07
CA VAL A 313 11.98 -28.89 -51.01
C VAL A 313 13.36 -28.77 -50.29
N ALA A 314 13.66 -29.48 -49.19
CA ALA A 314 13.30 -30.87 -48.86
C ALA A 314 12.78 -31.16 -47.43
N ASN A 315 12.10 -32.30 -47.28
CA ASN A 315 11.63 -32.92 -46.02
C ASN A 315 12.64 -33.94 -45.46
N SER A 316 12.42 -34.39 -44.22
CA SER A 316 12.60 -35.79 -43.81
C SER A 316 11.69 -36.11 -42.61
N ASP A 317 11.08 -37.29 -42.61
CA ASP A 317 9.93 -37.63 -41.75
C ASP A 317 10.27 -38.64 -40.62
N SER A 318 9.25 -38.91 -39.79
CA SER A 318 8.91 -40.22 -39.19
C SER A 318 9.22 -40.53 -37.71
N ALA A 319 8.10 -40.66 -36.97
CA ALA A 319 7.72 -41.80 -36.13
C ALA A 319 8.42 -42.10 -34.77
N SER A 320 7.57 -42.29 -33.75
CA SER A 320 7.81 -43.20 -32.60
C SER A 320 7.14 -44.56 -32.89
N PRO A 321 7.48 -45.68 -32.20
CA PRO A 321 6.74 -45.98 -30.95
C PRO A 321 7.45 -46.86 -29.86
N THR A 322 6.92 -46.78 -28.63
CA THR A 322 6.76 -47.84 -27.59
C THR A 322 7.92 -48.75 -27.11
N SER A 323 8.36 -48.47 -25.87
CA SER A 323 8.25 -49.35 -24.67
C SER A 323 9.28 -50.45 -24.31
N LEU A 324 9.28 -50.76 -22.99
CA LEU A 324 9.81 -51.92 -22.24
C LEU A 324 11.33 -52.03 -21.98
N GLY A 325 11.66 -52.35 -20.73
CA GLY A 325 13.02 -52.58 -20.20
C GLY A 325 13.11 -52.25 -18.71
N SER A 326 13.15 -53.27 -17.84
CA SER A 326 13.22 -53.12 -16.37
C SER A 326 14.32 -54.00 -15.78
N SER A 327 14.56 -53.88 -14.47
CA SER A 327 15.48 -54.69 -13.63
C SER A 327 16.98 -54.33 -13.75
N SER A 328 17.84 -54.50 -12.74
CA SER A 328 17.64 -54.67 -11.27
C SER A 328 19.02 -54.60 -10.54
N SER A 329 19.02 -54.86 -9.22
CA SER A 329 20.17 -55.15 -8.33
C SER A 329 21.09 -53.98 -7.91
N SER A 330 21.89 -54.12 -6.84
CA SER A 330 21.49 -54.26 -5.42
C SER A 330 22.72 -54.18 -4.50
N THR A 331 22.49 -53.68 -3.27
CA THR A 331 23.38 -53.67 -2.08
C THR A 331 24.14 -54.97 -1.80
N PRO A 332 25.29 -54.91 -1.08
CA PRO A 332 25.21 -55.16 0.37
C PRO A 332 26.16 -54.33 1.27
N THR A 333 25.73 -54.12 2.53
CA THR A 333 26.59 -53.88 3.72
C THR A 333 26.94 -55.23 4.38
N PRO A 334 27.90 -55.29 5.34
CA PRO A 334 27.48 -55.35 6.76
C PRO A 334 28.48 -54.76 7.80
N ASP A 335 27.95 -54.52 9.02
CA ASP A 335 28.47 -54.71 10.40
C ASP A 335 29.97 -54.47 10.78
N GLY A 336 30.32 -53.99 11.98
CA GLY A 336 29.47 -53.59 13.13
C GLY A 336 30.26 -53.51 14.47
N ALA A 337 29.53 -53.64 15.60
CA ALA A 337 29.98 -53.79 17.00
C ALA A 337 30.42 -52.56 17.84
N SER A 338 30.12 -52.65 19.15
CA SER A 338 30.51 -51.78 20.28
C SER A 338 31.19 -52.66 21.36
N PRO A 339 31.84 -52.13 22.43
CA PRO A 339 31.17 -52.20 23.75
C PRO A 339 31.55 -51.13 24.83
N THR A 340 30.71 -51.06 25.88
CA THR A 340 30.90 -50.70 27.32
C THR A 340 32.25 -50.16 27.84
N SER A 341 32.33 -49.15 28.74
CA SER A 341 32.06 -49.21 30.23
C SER A 341 32.66 -47.94 30.94
N THR A 342 32.45 -47.52 32.21
CA THR A 342 31.39 -47.57 33.28
C THR A 342 31.75 -46.57 34.43
N ASP A 343 30.76 -46.09 35.23
CA ASP A 343 30.85 -45.44 36.58
C ASP A 343 31.65 -44.11 36.75
N THR A 344 31.51 -43.25 37.79
CA THR A 344 30.70 -43.13 39.06
C THR A 344 30.34 -41.62 39.24
N ASP A 345 29.13 -41.17 39.63
CA ASP A 345 28.41 -41.15 40.94
C ASP A 345 28.66 -39.90 41.84
N SER A 346 27.72 -39.60 42.75
CA SER A 346 27.56 -38.41 43.63
C SER A 346 26.94 -37.14 42.98
N GLY A 347 25.88 -36.51 43.48
CA GLY A 347 24.89 -36.91 44.51
C GLY A 347 24.65 -35.87 45.62
N SER A 348 23.44 -35.29 45.69
CA SER A 348 22.80 -34.77 46.93
C SER A 348 21.39 -34.20 46.64
N THR A 349 20.52 -34.19 47.66
CA THR A 349 19.10 -33.81 47.57
C THR A 349 18.74 -32.67 48.53
N ALA A 350 17.55 -32.09 48.37
CA ALA A 350 17.08 -30.94 49.13
C ALA A 350 16.58 -31.28 50.55
N ALA A 351 16.74 -30.34 51.50
CA ALA A 351 15.67 -29.85 52.40
C ALA A 351 16.20 -28.83 53.44
N SER A 352 15.52 -27.68 53.59
CA SER A 352 15.18 -27.10 54.90
C SER A 352 14.13 -26.00 54.76
N THR A 353 13.23 -25.92 55.74
CA THR A 353 12.33 -24.79 55.99
C THR A 353 13.00 -23.77 56.91
N ASP A 354 12.55 -22.51 56.89
CA ASP A 354 11.98 -21.87 58.08
C ASP A 354 11.03 -20.72 57.69
N ALA A 355 10.29 -20.15 58.65
CA ALA A 355 9.23 -19.15 58.44
C ALA A 355 9.49 -17.82 59.18
N GLY A 356 8.91 -16.72 58.66
CA GLY A 356 8.92 -15.40 59.29
C GLY A 356 7.83 -14.51 58.71
N SER A 357 6.85 -14.12 59.52
CA SER A 357 5.60 -13.44 59.08
C SER A 357 5.46 -12.02 59.68
N ILE A 358 4.35 -11.34 59.33
CA ILE A 358 3.69 -10.19 60.04
C ILE A 358 4.16 -8.77 59.60
N PRO A 359 3.26 -7.80 59.28
CA PRO A 359 1.91 -7.88 58.67
C PRO A 359 1.55 -6.67 57.73
N THR A 360 0.24 -6.46 57.44
CA THR A 360 -0.43 -5.16 57.06
C THR A 360 -0.06 -4.47 55.73
N THR A 361 -0.95 -3.71 55.05
CA THR A 361 -2.35 -3.28 55.33
C THR A 361 -3.14 -3.18 54.01
N ASP A 362 -4.46 -3.36 54.07
CA ASP A 362 -5.41 -3.01 53.00
C ASP A 362 -5.84 -1.52 53.09
N SER A 363 -6.16 -0.87 51.97
CA SER A 363 -6.83 0.43 51.89
C SER A 363 -7.39 0.73 50.49
N SER A 364 -8.71 0.59 50.39
CA SER A 364 -9.60 0.96 49.27
C SER A 364 -9.37 2.34 48.62
N SER A 365 -9.82 2.50 47.37
CA SER A 365 -10.21 3.79 46.78
C SER A 365 -11.44 3.67 45.87
N PRO A 366 -12.37 4.66 45.82
CA PRO A 366 -13.70 4.50 45.23
C PRO A 366 -13.80 4.92 43.75
N THR A 367 -14.94 4.57 43.14
CA THR A 367 -15.33 4.89 41.76
C THR A 367 -16.13 6.20 41.63
N SER A 368 -15.86 7.01 40.60
CA SER A 368 -16.86 7.74 39.77
C SER A 368 -16.18 8.59 38.67
N PRO A 369 -16.87 8.93 37.57
CA PRO A 369 -16.23 9.40 36.33
C PRO A 369 -16.10 10.93 36.22
N ALA A 370 -15.15 11.38 35.39
CA ALA A 370 -14.97 12.79 35.02
C ALA A 370 -15.12 12.99 33.50
N THR A 371 -16.27 13.53 33.07
CA THR A 371 -16.44 14.08 31.72
C THR A 371 -15.92 15.53 31.70
N SER A 372 -14.80 15.77 31.03
CA SER A 372 -14.31 17.12 30.67
C SER A 372 -13.26 17.03 29.56
N ALA A 373 -13.31 17.93 28.57
CA ALA A 373 -12.23 18.10 27.61
C ALA A 373 -11.07 18.86 28.28
N SER A 374 -9.91 18.23 28.42
CA SER A 374 -8.77 18.80 29.15
C SER A 374 -7.83 19.60 28.24
N THR A 375 -8.11 20.89 28.02
CA THR A 375 -7.15 21.81 27.40
C THR A 375 -6.05 22.16 28.42
N ALA A 376 -4.99 21.36 28.47
CA ALA A 376 -3.87 21.55 29.41
C ALA A 376 -2.95 22.71 28.96
N ALA A 377 -3.29 23.93 29.38
CA ALA A 377 -2.42 25.10 29.24
C ALA A 377 -1.61 25.32 30.53
N SER A 378 -0.28 25.37 30.44
CA SER A 378 0.60 25.78 31.53
C SER A 378 1.74 26.67 31.02
N THR A 379 2.03 27.74 31.76
CA THR A 379 3.05 28.74 31.43
C THR A 379 4.42 28.32 31.94
N GLY A 380 5.44 28.33 31.08
CA GLY A 380 6.83 28.10 31.48
C GLY A 380 7.49 29.34 32.11
N THR A 381 8.24 29.15 33.20
CA THR A 381 9.07 30.19 33.84
C THR A 381 10.56 29.95 33.62
N PHE A 382 11.32 31.02 33.44
CA PHE A 382 12.76 30.98 33.18
C PHE A 382 13.55 30.90 34.50
N ASN A 383 14.42 29.90 34.68
CA ASN A 383 15.29 29.82 35.87
C ASN A 383 16.60 29.06 35.59
N ASN A 384 17.71 29.49 36.21
CA ASN A 384 19.05 28.88 36.20
C ASN A 384 19.60 28.34 34.85
N GLY A 385 19.29 29.00 33.73
CA GLY A 385 20.06 28.88 32.48
C GLY A 385 19.99 27.54 31.73
N MET A 386 19.15 26.60 32.17
CA MET A 386 18.98 25.30 31.52
C MET A 386 17.64 25.27 30.76
N TRP A 387 17.69 25.13 29.43
CA TRP A 387 16.48 25.06 28.61
C TRP A 387 15.87 23.66 28.69
N THR A 388 14.87 23.48 29.56
CA THR A 388 13.98 22.32 29.49
C THR A 388 13.09 22.44 28.25
N PRO A 389 13.09 21.46 27.32
CA PRO A 389 12.21 21.50 26.18
C PRO A 389 10.75 21.57 26.62
N SER A 390 9.99 22.49 26.02
CA SER A 390 8.53 22.39 26.06
C SER A 390 8.14 21.03 25.51
N ALA A 391 7.27 20.30 26.22
CA ALA A 391 6.77 19.03 25.73
C ALA A 391 6.16 19.21 24.33
N SER A 392 6.54 18.35 23.38
CA SER A 392 5.91 18.31 22.07
C SER A 392 4.46 17.90 22.24
N THR A 393 3.55 18.86 22.09
CA THR A 393 2.12 18.61 22.02
C THR A 393 1.84 17.92 20.69
N ALA A 394 1.94 16.60 20.66
CA ALA A 394 1.31 15.84 19.59
C ALA A 394 -0.19 16.22 19.60
N THR A 395 -0.79 16.35 18.42
CA THR A 395 -2.22 16.65 18.25
C THR A 395 -2.87 15.49 17.51
N PHE A 396 -3.91 14.91 18.09
CA PHE A 396 -4.72 13.90 17.41
C PHE A 396 -5.77 14.63 16.58
N ASN A 397 -5.69 14.50 15.25
CA ASN A 397 -6.56 15.20 14.32
C ASN A 397 -6.93 14.27 13.15
N ASN A 398 -8.20 14.24 12.75
CA ASN A 398 -8.72 13.39 11.67
C ASN A 398 -8.29 11.90 11.68
N GLY A 399 -7.99 11.33 12.87
CA GLY A 399 -7.59 9.93 13.02
C GLY A 399 -6.07 9.67 13.00
N MET A 400 -5.23 10.70 12.84
CA MET A 400 -3.77 10.58 12.95
C MET A 400 -3.18 11.53 14.00
N TRP A 401 -2.12 11.08 14.66
CA TRP A 401 -1.31 11.92 15.55
C TRP A 401 -0.28 12.69 14.75
N THR A 402 -0.50 13.99 14.57
CA THR A 402 0.49 14.91 13.99
C THR A 402 1.40 15.46 15.09
N PRO A 403 2.74 15.39 14.95
CA PRO A 403 3.64 16.16 15.82
C PRO A 403 3.42 17.65 15.56
N THR A 404 2.97 18.41 16.57
CA THR A 404 2.93 19.88 16.42
C THR A 404 4.37 20.39 16.48
N THR A 405 4.91 20.79 15.34
CA THR A 405 6.17 21.52 15.28
C THR A 405 5.99 22.85 16.02
N ALA A 406 6.91 23.16 16.94
CA ALA A 406 6.99 24.52 17.48
C ALA A 406 7.21 25.49 16.29
N PRO A 407 6.53 26.64 16.25
CA PRO A 407 6.69 27.58 15.14
C PRO A 407 8.17 27.97 15.04
N ALA A 408 8.75 27.79 13.85
CA ALA A 408 10.16 28.09 13.63
C ALA A 408 10.42 29.55 14.02
N THR A 409 11.28 29.75 15.03
CA THR A 409 11.68 31.09 15.46
C THR A 409 12.28 31.81 14.27
N THR A 410 11.60 32.85 13.78
CA THR A 410 12.04 33.64 12.63
C THR A 410 13.40 34.26 12.95
N VAL A 411 14.46 33.65 12.44
CA VAL A 411 15.82 34.18 12.54
C VAL A 411 15.82 35.54 11.87
N ALA A 412 16.06 36.59 12.64
CA ALA A 412 16.06 37.96 12.13
C ALA A 412 17.08 38.08 10.99
N THR A 413 16.64 38.59 9.85
CA THR A 413 17.48 38.78 8.66
C THR A 413 18.72 39.62 9.03
N PRO A 414 19.95 39.14 8.80
CA PRO A 414 21.15 39.91 9.10
C PRO A 414 21.15 41.25 8.36
N VAL A 415 21.40 42.34 9.09
CA VAL A 415 21.55 43.67 8.50
C VAL A 415 22.72 43.64 7.51
N PRO A 416 22.55 44.07 6.24
CA PRO A 416 23.62 44.03 5.26
C PRO A 416 24.75 44.99 5.67
N GLN A 417 25.90 44.46 6.03
CA GLN A 417 27.09 45.27 6.30
C GLN A 417 27.56 45.97 5.01
N ARG A 418 28.09 47.18 5.18
CA ARG A 418 28.61 47.98 4.06
C ARG A 418 29.78 47.25 3.42
N ARG A 419 29.70 47.05 2.11
CA ARG A 419 30.76 46.45 1.31
C ARG A 419 31.84 47.49 1.03
N GLU A 420 33.03 47.34 1.62
CA GLU A 420 34.17 48.20 1.30
C GLU A 420 34.62 47.99 -0.16
N GLU A 421 34.99 49.08 -0.83
CA GLU A 421 35.45 49.04 -2.22
C GLU A 421 36.92 48.60 -2.30
N ARG A 422 37.18 47.44 -2.91
CA ARG A 422 38.55 46.98 -3.19
C ARG A 422 38.88 47.14 -4.67
N THR A 423 39.61 48.20 -5.00
CA THR A 423 39.89 48.66 -6.36
C THR A 423 40.82 47.70 -7.12
N THR A 424 40.26 46.87 -8.01
CA THR A 424 41.07 45.98 -8.87
C THR A 424 41.65 46.73 -10.07
N HIS A 425 42.96 46.94 -10.09
CA HIS A 425 43.67 47.50 -11.25
C HIS A 425 43.60 46.53 -12.45
N ARG A 426 43.08 47.00 -13.59
CA ARG A 426 43.06 46.24 -14.85
C ARG A 426 43.98 46.92 -15.87
N MET A 427 45.08 46.26 -16.23
CA MET A 427 46.01 46.78 -17.25
C MET A 427 45.31 46.93 -18.60
N VAL A 428 45.37 48.13 -19.18
CA VAL A 428 44.86 48.42 -20.53
C VAL A 428 46.02 48.32 -21.52
N ARG A 429 45.89 47.45 -22.54
CA ARG A 429 46.82 47.43 -23.69
C ARG A 429 46.64 48.71 -24.51
N ARG A 430 47.70 49.53 -24.63
CA ARG A 430 47.74 50.63 -25.62
C ARG A 430 47.70 50.07 -27.04
N ARG A 431 46.85 50.65 -27.90
CA ARG A 431 47.15 50.78 -29.34
C ARG A 431 47.76 52.17 -29.55
N GLY A 432 48.64 52.31 -30.54
CA GLY A 432 49.35 53.56 -30.81
C GLY A 432 48.53 54.61 -31.56
N PHE A 433 48.97 55.86 -31.47
CA PHE A 433 48.62 56.94 -32.41
C PHE A 433 49.72 57.07 -33.49
N PRO A 434 49.39 57.50 -34.72
CA PRO A 434 50.36 57.77 -35.78
C PRO A 434 50.86 59.22 -35.75
N VAL A 435 52.12 59.42 -36.14
CA VAL A 435 52.70 60.70 -36.59
C VAL A 435 53.92 60.40 -37.48
N PRO A 436 54.31 61.36 -38.33
CA PRO A 436 53.90 61.46 -39.74
C PRO A 436 54.60 60.45 -40.66
#